data_AF-A0A6P4YC03-F1
#
_entry.id   AF-A0A6P4YC03-F1
#
_cell.length_a   1.000
_cell.length_b   1.000
_cell.length_c   1.000
_cell.angle_alpha   90.00
_cell.angle_beta   90.00
_cell.angle_gamma   90.00
#
_symmetry.space_group_name_H-M   'P 1'
#
loop_
_entity.id
_entity.type
_entity.pdbx_description
1 polymer ?
#
loop_
_entity_poly.entity_id
_entity_poly.type
_entity_poly.pdbx_seq_one_letter_code
_entity_poly.pdbx_strand_id
1 'polypeptide(L)'
;MADGSEISVLEARLQRLEEAVYGEESDQRPEPAVESLANFQSHVGSSLEGYDRIKQAWRKLEDIEKYLDPAFVDRLTLPDTAKAEVVLSAEKDIKALAAQLEELQKMKEVFDSEHIRATANYTSQLHSLAQVHIEQQEQAEVLTDDVRRLLTEYNRLVDLMSKQFVLWDETLTKYETANLPKKSGAY
;
A
#
# COMPACT_ATOMS: atom_id res chain seq x y z
N MET A 1 -3.82 -8.73 5.95
CA MET A 1 -4.63 -9.05 7.14
C MET A 1 -5.14 -7.80 7.90
N ALA A 2 -5.11 -6.60 7.31
CA ALA A 2 -5.61 -5.36 7.96
C ALA A 2 -7.10 -5.09 7.68
N ASP A 3 -7.63 -5.62 6.57
CA ASP A 3 -8.98 -5.34 6.06
C ASP A 3 -10.12 -5.77 7.01
N GLY A 4 -9.93 -6.88 7.74
CA GLY A 4 -10.95 -7.37 8.70
C GLY A 4 -11.11 -6.49 9.94
N SER A 5 -10.09 -5.72 10.32
CA SER A 5 -10.17 -4.82 11.48
C SER A 5 -10.96 -3.55 11.17
N GLU A 6 -10.81 -3.01 9.96
CA GLU A 6 -11.54 -1.82 9.50
C GLU A 6 -13.03 -2.13 9.31
N ILE A 7 -13.34 -3.32 8.77
CA ILE A 7 -14.72 -3.79 8.61
C ILE A 7 -15.40 -3.98 9.97
N SER A 8 -14.71 -4.57 10.96
CA SER A 8 -15.27 -4.76 12.31
C SER A 8 -15.57 -3.43 13.02
N VAL A 9 -14.74 -2.41 12.83
CA VAL A 9 -15.00 -1.06 13.37
C VAL A 9 -16.20 -0.41 12.69
N LEU A 10 -16.33 -0.58 11.37
CA LEU A 10 -17.50 -0.10 10.63
C LEU A 10 -18.78 -0.80 11.07
N GLU A 11 -18.74 -2.11 11.27
CA GLU A 11 -19.88 -2.92 11.71
C GLU A 11 -20.34 -2.52 13.11
N ALA A 12 -19.41 -2.34 14.07
CA ALA A 12 -19.74 -1.85 15.41
C ALA A 12 -20.33 -0.43 15.38
N ARG A 13 -19.90 0.42 14.45
CA ARG A 13 -20.46 1.76 14.27
C ARG A 13 -21.84 1.73 13.63
N LEU A 14 -22.04 0.83 12.65
CA LEU A 14 -23.32 0.62 11.99
C LEU A 14 -24.36 0.14 13.01
N GLN A 15 -24.00 -0.85 13.83
CA GLN A 15 -24.86 -1.40 14.86
C GLN A 15 -25.30 -0.33 15.87
N ARG A 16 -24.39 0.54 16.33
CA ARG A 16 -24.75 1.68 17.19
C ARG A 16 -25.70 2.67 16.51
N LEU A 17 -25.55 2.85 15.20
CA LEU A 17 -26.41 3.75 14.43
C LEU A 17 -27.81 3.14 14.25
N GLU A 18 -27.87 1.83 14.01
CA GLU A 18 -29.11 1.07 13.89
C GLU A 18 -29.86 1.04 15.22
N GLU A 19 -29.17 0.78 16.33
CA GLU A 19 -29.73 0.88 17.68
C GLU A 19 -30.26 2.29 18.00
N ALA A 20 -29.53 3.33 17.60
CA ALA A 20 -29.93 4.72 17.87
C ALA A 20 -31.14 5.19 17.02
N VAL A 21 -31.31 4.66 15.81
CA VAL A 21 -32.37 5.09 14.88
C VAL A 21 -33.61 4.19 14.98
N TYR A 22 -33.43 2.87 15.12
CA TYR A 22 -34.51 1.88 15.06
C TYR A 22 -34.80 1.21 16.41
N GLY A 23 -33.92 1.30 17.41
CA GLY A 23 -34.08 0.62 18.69
C GLY A 23 -33.91 -0.91 18.58
N GLU A 24 -34.18 -1.64 19.69
CA GLU A 24 -33.97 -3.11 19.77
C GLU A 24 -35.03 -3.95 19.03
N GLU A 25 -36.18 -3.39 18.62
CA GLU A 25 -37.28 -4.14 17.98
C GLU A 25 -37.45 -3.77 16.50
N SER A 26 -36.76 -4.48 15.62
CA SER A 26 -36.73 -4.25 14.17
C SER A 26 -37.81 -5.04 13.40
N ASP A 27 -39.09 -4.91 13.74
CA ASP A 27 -40.18 -5.60 13.00
C ASP A 27 -41.20 -4.66 12.34
N GLN A 28 -41.03 -3.34 12.49
CA GLN A 28 -41.88 -2.34 11.83
C GLN A 28 -41.12 -1.61 10.73
N ARG A 29 -41.78 -1.45 9.57
CA ARG A 29 -41.24 -0.73 8.42
C ARG A 29 -40.69 0.63 8.87
N PRO A 30 -39.53 1.06 8.34
CA PRO A 30 -38.94 2.33 8.72
C PRO A 30 -39.87 3.45 8.25
N GLU A 31 -40.59 4.08 9.17
CA GLU A 31 -41.06 5.43 8.89
C GLU A 31 -39.81 6.30 8.68
N PRO A 32 -39.79 7.17 7.67
CA PRO A 32 -38.64 8.04 7.45
C PRO A 32 -38.45 8.89 8.72
N ALA A 33 -37.39 8.61 9.48
CA ALA A 33 -37.05 9.31 10.72
C ALA A 33 -36.99 10.83 10.53
N VAL A 34 -36.71 11.27 9.31
CA VAL A 34 -36.71 12.68 8.92
C VAL A 34 -38.12 13.29 8.94
N GLU A 35 -39.15 12.55 8.48
CA GLU A 35 -40.54 13.04 8.51
C GLU A 35 -41.09 13.03 9.93
N SER A 36 -40.79 12.00 10.74
CA SER A 36 -41.20 11.98 12.15
C SER A 36 -40.50 13.08 12.96
N LEU A 37 -39.22 13.34 12.72
CA LEU A 37 -38.48 14.45 13.32
C LEU A 37 -39.01 15.81 12.85
N ALA A 38 -39.32 15.97 11.57
CA ALA A 38 -39.91 17.21 11.04
C ALA A 38 -41.32 17.46 11.61
N ASN A 39 -42.12 16.40 11.74
CA ASN A 39 -43.43 16.47 12.40
C ASN A 39 -43.26 16.84 13.87
N PHE A 40 -42.32 16.22 14.60
CA PHE A 40 -42.02 16.58 15.99
C PHE A 40 -41.56 18.04 16.10
N GLN A 41 -40.67 18.50 15.22
CA GLN A 41 -40.18 19.87 15.21
C GLN A 41 -41.29 20.89 14.92
N SER A 42 -42.21 20.57 13.99
CA SER A 42 -43.39 21.42 13.72
C SER A 42 -44.40 21.40 14.87
N HIS A 43 -44.59 20.27 15.56
CA HIS A 43 -45.41 20.17 16.76
C HIS A 43 -44.79 20.94 17.95
N VAL A 44 -43.48 20.86 18.14
CA VAL A 44 -42.76 21.67 19.13
C VAL A 44 -42.83 23.15 18.76
N GLY A 45 -42.66 23.50 17.48
CA GLY A 45 -42.77 24.88 16.99
C GLY A 45 -44.15 25.48 17.24
N SER A 46 -45.22 24.76 16.89
CA SER A 46 -46.61 25.19 17.12
C SER A 46 -47.00 25.19 18.60
N SER A 47 -46.50 24.25 19.40
CA SER A 47 -46.68 24.25 20.86
C SER A 47 -45.97 25.43 21.54
N LEU A 48 -44.92 25.97 20.89
CA LEU A 48 -44.11 27.07 21.38
C LEU A 48 -44.61 28.45 20.89
N GLU A 49 -45.54 28.50 19.94
CA GLU A 49 -46.09 29.74 19.36
C GLU A 49 -46.91 30.58 20.35
N GLY A 50 -47.26 30.06 21.53
CA GLY A 50 -47.91 30.80 22.62
C GLY A 50 -47.01 31.17 23.80
N TYR A 51 -45.75 30.70 23.82
CA TYR A 51 -44.85 30.83 24.96
C TYR A 51 -43.55 31.54 24.56
N ASP A 52 -43.62 32.84 24.29
CA ASP A 52 -42.46 33.67 23.90
C ASP A 52 -41.27 33.57 24.86
N ARG A 53 -41.54 33.43 26.17
CA ARG A 53 -40.50 33.22 27.19
C ARG A 53 -39.75 31.90 27.01
N ILE A 54 -40.47 30.84 26.66
CA ILE A 54 -39.89 29.51 26.41
C ILE A 54 -39.15 29.53 25.07
N LYS A 55 -39.67 30.23 24.04
CA LYS A 55 -38.98 30.45 22.76
C LYS A 55 -37.67 31.21 22.93
N GLN A 56 -37.64 32.21 23.80
CA GLN A 56 -36.42 32.93 24.17
C GLN A 56 -35.45 32.04 24.96
N ALA A 57 -35.95 31.16 25.84
CA ALA A 57 -35.13 30.20 26.56
C ALA A 57 -34.53 29.12 25.63
N TRP A 58 -35.29 28.61 24.65
CA TRP A 58 -34.79 27.68 23.62
C TRP A 58 -33.67 28.29 22.77
N ARG A 59 -33.79 29.57 22.40
CA ARG A 59 -32.70 30.28 21.69
C ARG A 59 -31.47 30.46 22.58
N LYS A 60 -31.69 30.72 23.88
CA LYS A 60 -30.60 30.80 24.85
C LYS A 60 -30.02 29.44 25.21
N LEU A 61 -30.70 28.32 24.91
CA LEU A 61 -30.21 26.99 25.20
C LEU A 61 -28.95 26.67 24.39
N GLU A 62 -28.91 27.04 23.11
CA GLU A 62 -27.71 26.92 22.26
C GLU A 62 -26.54 27.75 22.81
N ASP A 63 -26.84 28.93 23.35
CA ASP A 63 -25.81 29.76 23.96
C ASP A 63 -25.37 29.18 25.31
N ILE A 64 -26.30 28.68 26.13
CA ILE A 64 -26.01 28.01 27.40
C ILE A 64 -25.19 26.74 27.17
N GLU A 65 -25.45 25.99 26.10
CA GLU A 65 -24.64 24.82 25.71
C GLU A 65 -23.19 25.22 25.43
N LYS A 66 -22.95 26.34 24.73
CA LYS A 66 -21.60 26.90 24.53
C LYS A 66 -20.97 27.37 25.85
N TYR A 67 -21.74 27.95 26.76
CA TYR A 67 -21.26 28.36 28.08
C TYR A 67 -21.08 27.18 29.04
N LEU A 68 -21.65 26.02 28.76
CA LEU A 68 -21.48 24.80 29.55
C LEU A 68 -20.24 24.00 29.14
N ASP A 69 -19.65 24.30 27.98
CA ASP A 69 -18.36 23.74 27.58
C ASP A 69 -17.27 24.28 28.53
N PRO A 70 -16.66 23.41 29.36
CA PRO A 70 -15.61 23.82 30.29
C PRO A 70 -14.45 24.53 29.59
N ALA A 71 -14.16 24.15 28.35
CA ALA A 71 -13.09 24.76 27.56
C ALA A 71 -13.40 26.22 27.17
N PHE A 72 -14.67 26.59 27.07
CA PHE A 72 -15.10 27.97 26.78
C PHE A 72 -15.01 28.86 28.03
N VAL A 73 -15.46 28.35 29.17
CA VAL A 73 -15.40 29.05 30.46
C VAL A 73 -13.95 29.28 30.90
N ASP A 74 -13.09 28.28 30.74
CA ASP A 74 -11.67 28.39 31.09
C ASP A 74 -10.97 29.46 30.25
N ARG A 75 -11.28 29.58 28.95
CA ARG A 75 -10.73 30.63 28.08
C ARG A 75 -11.22 32.04 28.43
N LEU A 76 -12.48 32.16 28.86
CA LEU A 76 -13.09 33.45 29.21
C LEU A 76 -12.63 33.94 30.60
N THR A 77 -12.38 33.01 31.53
CA THR A 77 -12.05 33.32 32.93
C THR A 77 -10.56 33.33 33.22
N LEU A 78 -9.70 32.89 32.29
CA LEU A 78 -8.25 32.92 32.49
C LEU A 78 -7.76 34.37 32.62
N PRO A 79 -7.24 34.78 33.79
CA PRO A 79 -6.73 36.13 33.97
C PRO A 79 -5.48 36.34 33.12
N ASP A 80 -5.25 37.59 32.69
CA ASP A 80 -4.16 37.93 31.77
C ASP A 80 -2.77 37.61 32.36
N THR A 81 -2.64 37.61 33.68
CA THR A 81 -1.43 37.16 34.39
C THR A 81 -1.18 35.66 34.21
N ALA A 82 -2.23 34.83 34.28
CA ALA A 82 -2.11 33.39 34.07
C ALA A 82 -1.82 33.06 32.59
N LYS A 83 -2.38 33.82 31.64
CA LYS A 83 -2.00 33.72 30.22
C LYS A 83 -0.51 34.00 30.01
N ALA A 84 0.03 35.03 30.67
CA ALA A 84 1.45 35.35 30.59
C ALA A 84 2.33 34.23 31.17
N GLU A 85 1.96 33.64 32.30
CA GLU A 85 2.67 32.49 32.88
C GLU A 85 2.60 31.23 32.00
N VAL A 86 1.46 30.99 31.35
CA VAL A 86 1.33 29.89 30.38
C VAL A 86 2.25 30.11 29.17
N VAL A 87 2.32 31.34 28.65
CA VAL A 87 3.23 31.66 27.54
C VAL A 87 4.69 31.55 27.96
N LEU A 88 5.06 32.00 29.16
CA LEU A 88 6.42 31.90 29.68
C LEU A 88 6.82 30.44 29.96
N SER A 89 5.90 29.63 30.50
CA SER A 89 6.17 28.20 30.72
C SER A 89 6.31 27.43 29.41
N ALA A 90 5.54 27.80 28.38
CA ALA A 90 5.63 27.23 27.03
C ALA A 90 6.71 27.87 26.14
N GLU A 91 7.45 28.88 26.62
CA GLU A 91 8.40 29.66 25.79
C GLU A 91 9.47 28.77 25.15
N LYS A 92 9.99 27.80 25.92
CA LYS A 92 11.01 26.86 25.43
C LYS A 92 10.46 25.98 24.31
N ASP A 93 9.24 25.51 24.45
CA ASP A 93 8.58 24.64 23.47
C ASP A 93 8.20 25.41 22.21
N ILE A 94 7.72 26.65 22.36
CA ILE A 94 7.43 27.56 21.24
C ILE A 94 8.71 27.85 20.45
N LYS A 95 9.83 28.12 21.13
CA LYS A 95 11.14 28.33 20.47
C LYS A 95 11.66 27.08 19.78
N ALA A 96 11.50 25.90 20.40
CA ALA A 96 11.88 24.63 19.79
C ALA A 96 11.04 24.35 18.54
N LEU A 97 9.73 24.57 18.61
CA LEU A 97 8.82 24.42 17.48
C LEU A 97 9.18 25.40 16.36
N ALA A 98 9.46 26.66 16.68
CA ALA A 98 9.86 27.67 15.69
C ALA A 98 11.17 27.29 14.98
N ALA A 99 12.17 26.79 15.72
CA ALA A 99 13.43 26.32 15.13
C ALA A 99 13.21 25.13 14.18
N GLN A 100 12.37 24.16 14.58
CA GLN A 100 11.99 23.04 13.72
C GLN A 100 11.23 23.49 12.47
N LEU A 101 10.36 24.50 12.61
CA LEU A 101 9.60 25.07 11.49
C LEU A 101 10.53 25.80 10.51
N GLU A 102 11.55 26.52 11.01
CA GLU A 102 12.59 27.11 10.17
C GLU A 102 13.42 26.05 9.45
N GLU A 103 13.77 24.95 10.11
CA GLU A 103 14.46 23.82 9.47
C GLU A 103 13.59 23.17 8.38
N LEU A 104 12.30 22.95 8.65
CA LEU A 104 11.35 22.45 7.66
C LEU A 104 11.19 23.42 6.49
N GLN A 105 11.16 24.72 6.75
CA GLN A 105 11.06 25.74 5.70
C GLN A 105 12.31 25.74 4.80
N LYS A 106 13.50 25.52 5.36
CA LYS A 106 14.73 25.31 4.57
C LYS A 106 14.68 24.02 3.75
N MET A 107 14.08 22.95 4.28
CA MET A 107 13.93 21.68 3.58
C MET A 107 12.77 21.66 2.58
N LYS A 108 11.89 22.67 2.57
CA LYS A 108 10.75 22.77 1.65
C LYS A 108 11.17 22.71 0.19
N GLU A 109 12.29 23.35 -0.17
CA GLU A 109 12.82 23.32 -1.54
C GLU A 109 13.25 21.91 -1.98
N VAL A 110 13.62 21.04 -1.02
CA VAL A 110 13.96 19.64 -1.31
C VAL A 110 12.69 18.82 -1.57
N PHE A 111 11.61 19.07 -0.82
CA PHE A 111 10.31 18.43 -1.04
C PHE A 111 9.65 18.85 -2.35
N ASP A 112 9.82 20.12 -2.73
CA ASP A 112 9.33 20.68 -4.00
C ASP A 112 10.29 20.38 -5.18
N SER A 113 11.38 19.63 -4.95
CA SER A 113 12.33 19.29 -6.00
C SER A 113 11.65 18.52 -7.13
N GLU A 114 11.79 19.03 -8.35
CA GLU A 114 11.22 18.43 -9.56
C GLU A 114 11.63 16.96 -9.73
N HIS A 115 12.79 16.56 -9.20
CA HIS A 115 13.28 15.19 -9.24
C HIS A 115 12.38 14.22 -8.45
N ILE A 116 11.88 14.64 -7.28
CA ILE A 116 10.95 13.83 -6.47
C ILE A 116 9.60 13.79 -7.16
N ARG A 117 9.12 14.91 -7.71
CA ARG A 117 7.85 14.96 -8.45
C ARG A 117 7.89 14.15 -9.75
N ALA A 118 9.04 14.11 -10.43
CA ALA A 118 9.24 13.35 -11.66
C ALA A 118 9.36 11.84 -11.42
N THR A 119 9.57 11.38 -10.18
CA THR A 119 9.64 9.93 -9.87
C THR A 119 8.41 9.19 -10.37
N ALA A 120 7.20 9.72 -10.21
CA ALA A 120 5.96 9.10 -10.68
C ALA A 120 5.96 8.82 -12.20
N ASN A 121 6.61 9.68 -13.00
CA ASN A 121 6.76 9.48 -14.44
C ASN A 121 7.80 8.40 -14.76
N TYR A 122 8.86 8.29 -13.96
CA TYR A 122 9.87 7.24 -14.11
C TYR A 122 9.38 5.88 -13.61
N THR A 123 8.44 5.83 -12.65
CA THR A 123 7.91 4.55 -12.13
C THR A 123 7.19 3.76 -13.21
N SER A 124 6.41 4.41 -14.09
CA SER A 124 5.71 3.73 -15.18
C SER A 124 6.68 3.21 -16.26
N GLN A 125 7.71 3.98 -16.60
CA GLN A 125 8.78 3.55 -17.52
C GLN A 125 9.65 2.45 -16.92
N LEU A 126 9.94 2.52 -15.63
CA LEU A 126 10.67 1.48 -14.91
C LEU A 126 9.85 0.19 -14.85
N HIS A 127 8.54 0.29 -14.66
CA HIS A 127 7.66 -0.87 -14.65
C HIS A 127 7.61 -1.58 -16.01
N SER A 128 7.47 -0.82 -17.11
CA SER A 128 7.52 -1.41 -18.45
C SER A 128 8.89 -2.00 -18.76
N LEU A 129 9.98 -1.34 -18.37
CA LEU A 129 11.33 -1.87 -18.52
C LEU A 129 11.55 -3.14 -17.70
N ALA A 130 11.04 -3.19 -16.47
CA ALA A 130 11.13 -4.37 -15.62
C ALA A 130 10.40 -5.57 -16.25
N GLN A 131 9.23 -5.34 -16.85
CA GLN A 131 8.51 -6.39 -17.59
C GLN A 131 9.35 -6.91 -18.78
N VAL A 132 9.91 -6.02 -19.59
CA VAL A 132 10.78 -6.41 -20.71
C VAL A 132 12.01 -7.18 -20.22
N HIS A 133 12.59 -6.79 -19.08
CA HIS A 133 13.73 -7.49 -18.51
C HIS A 133 13.38 -8.91 -18.06
N ILE A 134 12.19 -9.13 -17.50
CA ILE A 134 11.71 -10.48 -17.15
C ILE A 134 11.59 -11.34 -18.42
N GLU A 135 10.98 -10.82 -19.48
CA GLU A 135 10.84 -11.52 -20.76
C GLU A 135 12.20 -11.86 -21.38
N GLN A 136 13.16 -10.91 -21.34
CA GLN A 136 14.53 -11.13 -21.82
C GLN A 136 15.26 -12.20 -21.01
N GLN A 137 15.05 -12.23 -19.69
CA GLN A 137 15.66 -13.23 -18.82
C GLN A 137 15.13 -14.64 -19.11
N GLU A 138 13.82 -14.80 -19.31
CA GLU A 138 13.22 -16.07 -19.71
C GLU A 138 13.75 -16.53 -21.08
N GLN A 139 13.82 -15.62 -22.06
CA GLN A 139 14.37 -15.93 -23.39
C GLN A 139 15.85 -16.34 -23.33
N ALA A 140 16.64 -15.66 -22.49
CA ALA A 140 18.06 -15.99 -22.31
C ALA A 140 18.23 -17.37 -21.66
N GLU A 141 17.37 -17.74 -20.71
CA GLU A 141 17.39 -19.06 -20.08
C GLU A 141 17.08 -20.17 -21.09
N VAL A 142 16.00 -20.02 -21.86
CA VAL A 142 15.62 -20.98 -22.92
C VAL A 142 16.73 -21.14 -23.95
N LEU A 143 17.28 -20.03 -24.45
CA LEU A 143 18.37 -20.07 -25.43
C LEU A 143 19.61 -20.76 -24.86
N THR A 144 19.92 -20.52 -23.59
CA THR A 144 21.07 -21.14 -22.93
C THR A 144 20.88 -22.66 -22.83
N ASP A 145 19.67 -23.12 -22.50
CA ASP A 145 19.37 -24.54 -22.41
C ASP A 145 19.37 -25.24 -23.77
N ASP A 146 18.87 -24.58 -24.82
CA ASP A 146 18.97 -25.09 -26.19
C ASP A 146 20.42 -25.23 -26.64
N VAL A 147 21.27 -24.24 -26.36
CA VAL A 147 22.71 -24.31 -26.66
C VAL A 147 23.39 -25.43 -25.87
N ARG A 148 23.08 -25.59 -24.58
CA ARG A 148 23.61 -26.69 -23.77
C ARG A 148 23.20 -28.05 -24.32
N ARG A 149 21.95 -28.19 -24.76
CA ARG A 149 21.46 -29.41 -25.36
C ARG A 149 22.18 -29.70 -26.67
N LEU A 150 22.32 -28.72 -27.55
CA LEU A 150 23.03 -28.87 -28.82
C LEU A 150 24.49 -29.25 -28.60
N LEU A 151 25.16 -28.63 -27.62
CA LEU A 151 26.53 -28.96 -27.23
C LEU A 151 26.64 -30.42 -26.74
N THR A 152 25.64 -30.88 -25.99
CA THR A 152 25.59 -32.26 -25.49
C THR A 152 25.42 -33.26 -26.63
N GLU A 153 24.53 -32.98 -27.59
CA GLU A 153 24.33 -33.81 -28.79
C GLU A 153 25.59 -33.83 -29.66
N TYR A 154 26.24 -32.68 -29.86
CA TYR A 154 27.50 -32.60 -30.58
C TYR A 154 28.61 -33.42 -29.91
N ASN A 155 28.80 -33.27 -28.60
CA ASN A 155 29.80 -34.05 -27.85
C ASN A 155 29.53 -35.55 -27.94
N ARG A 156 28.26 -35.97 -27.90
CA ARG A 156 27.88 -37.38 -28.09
C ARG A 156 28.23 -37.89 -29.48
N LEU A 157 27.99 -37.09 -30.52
CA LEU A 157 28.33 -37.44 -31.90
C LEU A 157 29.85 -37.58 -32.06
N VAL A 158 30.64 -36.65 -31.50
CA VAL A 158 32.10 -36.71 -31.53
C VAL A 158 32.64 -37.96 -30.81
N ASP A 159 32.07 -38.32 -29.66
CA ASP A 159 32.44 -39.55 -28.93
C ASP A 159 32.12 -40.82 -29.74
N LEU A 160 30.93 -40.88 -30.37
CA LEU A 160 30.56 -41.99 -31.26
C LEU A 160 31.47 -42.08 -32.48
N MET A 161 31.78 -40.96 -33.14
CA MET A 161 32.72 -40.91 -34.26
C MET A 161 34.11 -41.39 -33.83
N SER A 162 34.59 -40.95 -32.66
CA SER A 162 35.90 -41.37 -32.13
C SER A 162 35.94 -42.88 -31.90
N LYS A 163 34.90 -43.45 -31.30
CA LYS A 163 34.76 -44.91 -31.13
C LYS A 163 34.71 -45.64 -32.47
N GLN A 164 33.99 -45.10 -33.45
CA GLN A 164 33.88 -45.70 -34.78
C GLN A 164 35.22 -45.69 -35.51
N PHE A 165 36.01 -44.61 -35.39
CA PHE A 165 37.35 -44.55 -35.96
C PHE A 165 38.29 -45.59 -35.33
N VAL A 166 38.24 -45.79 -34.00
CA VAL A 166 39.03 -46.85 -33.34
C VAL A 166 38.63 -48.23 -33.83
N LEU A 167 37.33 -48.51 -33.97
CA LEU A 167 36.85 -49.80 -34.50
C LEU A 167 37.30 -50.01 -35.94
N TRP A 168 37.21 -48.97 -36.79
CA TRP A 168 37.69 -49.04 -38.16
C TRP A 168 39.19 -49.29 -38.22
N ASP A 169 39.99 -48.60 -37.41
CA ASP A 169 41.44 -48.79 -37.31
C ASP A 169 41.80 -50.22 -36.87
N GLU A 170 41.09 -50.77 -35.87
CA GLU A 170 41.28 -52.15 -35.42
C GLU A 170 40.93 -53.16 -36.53
N THR A 171 39.83 -52.94 -37.25
CA THR A 171 39.46 -53.81 -38.39
C THR A 171 40.49 -53.73 -39.51
N LEU A 172 40.96 -52.52 -39.85
CA LEU A 172 41.99 -52.31 -40.86
C LEU A 172 43.29 -53.03 -40.48
N THR A 173 43.74 -52.86 -39.23
CA THR A 173 44.93 -53.54 -38.69
C THR A 173 44.80 -55.07 -38.75
N LYS A 174 43.62 -55.63 -38.48
CA LYS A 174 43.36 -57.07 -38.64
C LYS A 174 43.51 -57.53 -40.09
N TYR A 175 43.02 -56.75 -41.05
CA TYR A 175 43.18 -57.08 -42.47
C TYR A 175 44.62 -56.90 -42.97
N GLU A 176 45.34 -55.90 -42.47
CA GLU A 176 46.75 -55.66 -42.80
C GLU A 176 47.65 -56.77 -42.24
N THR A 177 47.42 -57.20 -40.99
CA THR A 177 48.15 -58.34 -40.38
C THR A 177 47.84 -59.68 -41.03
N ALA A 178 46.63 -59.87 -41.55
CA ALA A 178 46.26 -61.07 -42.33
C ALA A 178 46.88 -61.07 -43.74
N ASN A 179 47.08 -59.90 -44.35
CA ASN A 179 47.67 -59.75 -45.69
C ASN A 179 49.18 -59.44 -45.67
N LEU A 180 49.79 -59.31 -44.50
CA LEU A 180 51.24 -59.22 -44.37
C LEU A 180 51.87 -60.53 -44.91
N PRO A 181 52.75 -60.45 -45.92
CA PRO A 181 53.37 -61.65 -46.47
C PRO A 181 54.15 -62.35 -45.36
N LYS A 182 53.81 -63.62 -45.06
CA LYS A 182 54.71 -64.52 -44.34
C LYS A 182 56.04 -64.44 -45.08
N LYS A 183 57.08 -63.89 -44.44
CA LYS A 183 58.45 -63.94 -44.96
C LYS A 183 58.70 -65.37 -45.44
N SER A 184 58.74 -65.56 -46.75
CA SER A 184 59.40 -66.71 -47.34
C SER A 184 60.91 -66.53 -47.12
N GLY A 185 61.56 -67.64 -46.86
CA GLY A 185 62.91 -67.76 -46.31
C GLY A 185 62.84 -68.86 -45.27
N ALA A 186 62.84 -70.16 -45.62
CA ALA A 186 63.76 -70.83 -46.55
C ALA A 186 65.20 -70.37 -46.29
N TYR A 187 65.82 -70.86 -45.21
CA TYR A 187 66.81 -71.94 -45.20
C TYR A 187 67.11 -72.34 -43.75
#